data_AF-A0A382EE33-F1
#
_entry.id   AF-A0A382EE33-F1
#
_cell.length_a   1.000
_cell.length_b   1.000
_cell.length_c   1.000
_cell.angle_alpha   90.00
_cell.angle_beta   90.00
_cell.angle_gamma   90.00
#
_symmetry.space_group_name_H-M   'P 1'
#
loop_
_entity.id
_entity.type
_entity.pdbx_description
1 polymer ?
#
loop_
_entity_poly.entity_id
_entity_poly.type
_entity_poly.pdbx_seq_one_letter_code
_entity_poly.pdbx_strand_id
1 'polypeptide(L)'
;MIIGTTCVLIVSSFRLQYLEREFYNQKADNRHIKVEKMVSNRGSIFDRRGTPLAVSTPVNSVVINPREYLKDKEKLFLLSRILSSDSKEI
;
A
#
# COMPACT_ATOMS: atom_id res chain seq x y z
N MET A 1 -27.23 -33.27 27.05
CA MET A 1 -25.90 -32.78 26.62
C MET A 1 -25.97 -31.98 25.31
N ILE A 2 -26.57 -32.52 24.25
CA ILE A 2 -26.60 -31.92 22.90
C ILE A 2 -27.32 -30.56 22.86
N ILE A 3 -28.47 -30.43 23.53
CA ILE A 3 -29.26 -29.19 23.54
C ILE A 3 -28.50 -28.04 24.22
N GLY A 4 -27.78 -28.34 25.31
CA GLY A 4 -26.97 -27.34 26.01
C GLY A 4 -25.80 -26.84 25.16
N THR A 5 -25.09 -27.74 24.48
CA THR A 5 -24.00 -27.36 23.58
C THR A 5 -24.48 -26.53 22.39
N THR A 6 -25.64 -26.87 21.82
CA THR A 6 -26.22 -26.09 20.72
C THR A 6 -26.59 -24.68 21.16
N CYS A 7 -27.19 -24.51 22.35
CA CYS A 7 -27.49 -23.18 22.88
C CYS A 7 -26.23 -22.33 23.09
N VAL A 8 -25.14 -22.92 23.58
CA VAL A 8 -23.86 -22.20 23.77
C VAL A 8 -23.29 -21.72 22.43
N LEU A 9 -23.35 -22.54 21.38
CA LEU A 9 -22.89 -22.15 20.05
C LEU A 9 -23.72 -21.01 19.46
N ILE A 10 -25.04 -21.03 19.67
CA ILE A 10 -25.95 -19.97 19.20
C ILE A 10 -25.62 -18.63 19.90
N VAL A 11 -25.47 -18.64 21.22
CA VAL A 11 -25.13 -17.43 21.99
C VAL A 11 -23.75 -16.88 21.59
N SER A 12 -22.76 -17.77 21.45
CA SER A 12 -21.41 -17.37 21.02
C SER A 12 -21.42 -16.74 19.62
N SER A 13 -22.17 -17.34 18.67
CA SER A 13 -22.31 -16.83 17.31
C SER A 13 -22.99 -15.46 17.28
N PHE A 14 -24.07 -15.28 18.06
CA PHE A 14 -24.76 -14.00 18.16
C PHE A 14 -23.86 -12.90 18.73
N ARG A 15 -23.05 -13.23 19.76
CA ARG A 15 -22.06 -12.31 20.34
C ARG A 15 -21.04 -11.84 19.29
N LEU A 16 -20.47 -12.78 18.53
CA LEU A 16 -19.47 -12.46 17.51
C LEU A 16 -20.05 -11.65 16.34
N GLN A 17 -21.28 -11.95 15.93
CA GLN A 17 -21.92 -11.31 14.77
C GLN A 17 -22.57 -9.96 15.06
N TYR A 18 -23.00 -9.70 16.29
CA TYR A 18 -23.73 -8.46 16.62
C TYR A 18 -22.95 -7.51 17.53
N LEU A 19 -22.32 -8.03 18.61
CA LEU A 19 -21.58 -7.18 19.54
C LEU A 19 -20.17 -6.86 19.03
N GLU A 20 -19.50 -7.83 18.41
CA GLU A 20 -18.08 -7.69 18.04
C GLU A 20 -17.86 -7.43 16.53
N ARG A 21 -18.94 -7.23 15.77
CA ARG A 21 -18.92 -7.06 14.31
C ARG A 21 -18.04 -5.89 13.87
N GLU A 22 -18.19 -4.72 14.48
CA GLU A 22 -17.43 -3.53 14.12
C GLU A 22 -15.93 -3.71 14.39
N PHE A 23 -15.59 -4.35 15.51
CA PHE A 23 -14.21 -4.64 15.88
C PHE A 23 -13.53 -5.63 14.92
N TYR A 24 -14.23 -6.70 14.52
CA TYR A 24 -13.68 -7.68 13.59
C TYR A 24 -13.68 -7.20 12.14
N ASN A 25 -14.68 -6.42 11.72
CA ASN A 25 -14.69 -5.80 10.40
C ASN A 25 -13.54 -4.78 10.27
N GLN A 26 -13.32 -3.93 11.26
CA GLN A 26 -12.19 -3.00 11.26
C GLN A 26 -10.84 -3.73 11.17
N LYS A 27 -10.70 -4.87 11.83
CA LYS A 27 -9.51 -5.72 11.73
C LYS A 27 -9.38 -6.43 10.38
N ALA A 28 -10.50 -6.74 9.71
CA ALA A 28 -10.50 -7.32 8.37
C ALA A 28 -10.14 -6.28 7.31
N ASP A 29 -10.69 -5.07 7.41
CA ASP A 29 -10.37 -3.94 6.53
C ASP A 29 -8.89 -3.55 6.65
N ASN A 30 -8.36 -3.49 7.87
CA ASN A 30 -6.94 -3.21 8.12
C ASN A 30 -5.99 -4.34 7.69
N ARG A 31 -6.51 -5.53 7.40
CA ARG A 31 -5.73 -6.71 6.98
C ARG A 31 -6.17 -7.23 5.63
N HIS A 32 -6.73 -6.38 4.78
CA HIS A 32 -6.97 -6.75 3.40
C HIS A 32 -5.63 -7.17 2.80
N ILE A 33 -5.47 -8.47 2.57
CA ILE A 33 -4.22 -9.06 2.09
C ILE A 33 -3.97 -8.44 0.71
N LYS A 34 -3.03 -7.49 0.66
CA LYS A 34 -2.66 -6.85 -0.60
C LYS A 34 -1.66 -7.77 -1.28
N VAL A 35 -2.13 -8.50 -2.29
CA VAL A 35 -1.26 -9.33 -3.14
C VAL A 35 -0.44 -8.39 -4.01
N GLU A 36 0.74 -8.01 -3.53
CA GLU A 36 1.72 -7.25 -4.31
C GLU A 36 2.40 -8.21 -5.31
N LYS A 37 2.21 -7.95 -6.60
CA LYS A 37 2.88 -8.75 -7.65
C LYS A 37 4.35 -8.36 -7.68
N MET A 38 5.23 -9.30 -7.34
CA MET A 38 6.67 -9.14 -7.61
C MET A 38 6.90 -9.19 -9.12
N VAL A 39 7.17 -8.04 -9.73
CA VAL A 39 7.59 -7.97 -11.13
C VAL A 39 8.98 -8.58 -11.26
N SER A 40 9.13 -9.55 -12.16
CA SER A 40 10.44 -10.07 -12.55
C SER A 40 11.14 -9.02 -13.42
N ASN A 41 12.39 -8.69 -13.09
CA ASN A 41 13.18 -7.74 -13.87
C ASN A 41 13.39 -8.32 -15.29
N ARG A 42 12.99 -7.58 -16.33
CA ARG A 42 13.27 -7.97 -17.72
C ARG A 42 14.79 -8.04 -17.94
N GLY A 43 15.26 -9.07 -18.64
CA GLY A 43 16.66 -9.19 -19.03
C GLY A 43 17.10 -8.00 -19.91
N SER A 44 18.32 -7.51 -19.69
CA SER A 44 18.91 -6.45 -20.49
C SER A 44 19.12 -6.90 -21.94
N ILE A 45 18.73 -6.08 -22.92
CA ILE A 45 18.94 -6.38 -24.36
C ILE A 45 20.28 -5.77 -24.79
N PHE A 46 21.16 -6.62 -25.34
CA PHE A 46 22.49 -6.25 -25.82
C PHE A 46 22.56 -6.31 -27.35
N ASP A 47 23.28 -5.38 -27.97
CA ASP A 47 23.63 -5.43 -29.40
C ASP A 47 24.70 -6.51 -29.68
N ARG A 48 24.93 -6.84 -30.96
CA ARG A 48 25.92 -7.85 -31.41
C ARG A 48 27.35 -7.56 -30.94
N ARG A 49 27.64 -6.31 -30.58
CA ARG A 49 28.93 -5.84 -30.03
C ARG A 49 28.97 -5.78 -28.51
N GLY A 50 27.94 -6.26 -27.80
CA GLY A 50 27.86 -6.29 -26.34
C GLY A 50 27.43 -4.97 -25.71
N THR A 51 27.03 -3.97 -26.51
CA THR A 51 26.56 -2.68 -25.99
C THR A 51 25.10 -2.80 -25.52
N PRO A 52 24.77 -2.41 -24.28
CA PRO A 52 23.39 -2.44 -23.79
C PRO A 52 22.55 -1.36 -24.49
N LEU A 53 21.41 -1.75 -25.10
CA LEU A 53 20.49 -0.84 -25.79
C LEU A 53 19.32 -0.39 -24.92
N ALA A 54 18.90 -1.22 -23.96
CA ALA A 54 17.87 -0.89 -22.98
C ALA A 54 18.12 -1.64 -21.66
N VAL A 55 18.24 -0.89 -20.57
CA VAL A 55 18.44 -1.42 -19.22
C VAL A 55 17.21 -1.13 -18.36
N SER A 56 16.74 -2.13 -17.64
CA SER A 56 15.64 -1.95 -16.67
C SER A 56 16.24 -1.53 -15.33
N THR A 57 16.41 -0.23 -15.12
CA THR A 57 16.85 0.30 -13.83
C THR A 57 15.62 0.60 -12.95
N PRO A 58 15.61 0.18 -11.68
CA PRO A 58 14.55 0.56 -10.76
C PRO A 58 14.60 2.07 -10.54
N VAL A 59 13.47 2.76 -10.75
CA VAL A 59 13.31 4.18 -10.47
C VAL A 59 12.40 4.37 -9.26
N ASN A 60 12.80 5.26 -8.36
CA ASN A 60 12.00 5.62 -7.20
C ASN A 60 11.09 6.80 -7.57
N SER A 61 9.78 6.60 -7.59
CA SER A 61 8.80 7.68 -7.77
C SER A 61 8.21 8.09 -6.42
N VAL A 62 8.23 9.39 -6.13
CA VAL A 62 7.56 9.96 -4.95
C VAL A 62 6.31 10.71 -5.43
N VAL A 63 5.15 10.40 -4.86
CA VAL A 63 3.87 11.06 -5.18
C VAL A 63 3.32 11.70 -3.91
N ILE A 64 2.97 12.98 -4.00
CA ILE A 64 2.38 13.74 -2.88
C ILE A 64 0.95 14.14 -3.23
N ASN A 65 0.06 14.18 -2.22
CA ASN A 65 -1.29 14.74 -2.39
C ASN A 65 -1.22 16.28 -2.22
N PRO A 66 -1.43 17.07 -3.28
CA PRO A 66 -1.30 18.52 -3.20
C PRO A 66 -2.34 19.15 -2.27
N ARG A 67 -3.55 18.58 -2.13
CA ARG A 67 -4.60 19.18 -1.28
C ARG A 67 -4.25 19.19 0.21
N GLU A 68 -3.42 18.24 0.64
CA GLU A 68 -2.97 18.12 2.02
C GLU A 68 -1.67 18.91 2.27
N TYR A 69 -0.80 19.04 1.27
CA TYR A 69 0.53 19.61 1.42
C TYR A 69 0.68 21.07 0.95
N LEU A 70 -0.25 21.61 0.14
CA LEU A 70 -0.20 23.00 -0.34
C LEU A 70 -0.45 24.08 0.74
N LYS A 71 -0.87 23.67 1.95
CA LYS A 71 -1.13 24.60 3.06
C LYS A 71 0.14 25.10 3.74
N ASP A 72 1.25 24.39 3.57
CA ASP A 72 2.51 24.66 4.27
C ASP A 72 3.64 24.86 3.25
N LYS A 73 3.83 26.11 2.84
CA LYS A 73 4.84 26.50 1.83
C LYS A 73 6.27 26.21 2.27
N GLU A 74 6.53 26.17 3.58
CA GLU A 74 7.87 25.87 4.11
C GLU A 74 8.25 24.41 3.89
N LYS A 75 7.30 23.49 4.05
CA LYS A 75 7.52 22.05 3.78
C LYS A 75 7.74 21.76 2.30
N LEU A 76 7.06 22.49 1.42
CA LEU A 76 7.28 22.41 -0.04
C LEU A 76 8.72 22.77 -0.41
N PHE A 77 9.26 23.83 0.18
CA PHE A 77 10.64 24.26 -0.07
C PHE A 77 11.68 23.26 0.47
N LEU A 78 11.41 22.63 1.62
CA LEU A 78 12.27 21.57 2.15
C LEU A 78 12.24 20.32 1.25
N LEU A 79 11.06 19.97 0.73
CA LEU A 79 10.89 18.81 -0.15
C LEU A 79 11.61 18.99 -1.49
N SER A 80 11.51 20.18 -2.10
CA SER A 80 12.22 20.50 -3.34
C SER A 80 13.74 20.45 -3.17
N ARG A 81 14.25 20.87 -2.00
CA ARG A 81 15.68 20.80 -1.67
C ARG A 81 16.18 19.36 -1.51
N ILE A 82 15.36 18.47 -0.91
CA ILE A 82 15.72 17.05 -0.74
C ILE A 82 15.66 16.30 -2.07
N LEU A 83 14.63 16.55 -2.88
CA LEU A 83 14.46 15.89 -4.18
C LEU A 83 15.37 16.46 -5.29
N SER A 84 16.10 17.56 -5.03
CA SER A 84 16.97 18.22 -6.01
C SER A 84 16.26 18.52 -7.35
N SER A 85 14.94 18.70 -7.30
CA SER A 85 14.06 18.92 -8.45
C SER A 85 13.60 20.38 -8.44
N ASP A 86 13.59 21.02 -9.61
CA ASP A 86 13.26 22.43 -9.76
C ASP A 86 11.81 22.67 -9.30
N SER A 87 11.61 23.64 -8.41
CA SER A 87 10.31 23.98 -7.83
C SER A 87 9.22 24.36 -8.85
N LYS A 88 9.56 24.47 -10.15
CA LYS A 88 8.59 24.63 -11.26
C LYS A 88 7.96 23.34 -11.76
N GLU A 89 8.47 22.16 -11.41
CA GLU A 89 7.93 20.86 -11.86
C GLU A 89 7.06 20.16 -10.80
N ILE A 90 6.83 20.80 -9.64
CA ILE A 90 6.03 20.28 -8.51
C ILE A 90 4.66 20.97 -8.44
#